data_AF-A0A3B9WTM9-F1
#
_entry.id   AF-A0A3B9WTM9-F1
#
_cell.length_a   1.000
_cell.length_b   1.000
_cell.length_c   1.000
_cell.angle_alpha   90.00
_cell.angle_beta   90.00
_cell.angle_gamma   90.00
#
_symmetry.space_group_name_H-M   'P 1'
#
loop_
_entity.id
_entity.type
_entity.pdbx_description
1 polymer ?
#
loop_
_entity_poly.entity_id
_entity_poly.type
_entity_poly.pdbx_seq_one_letter_code
_entity_poly.pdbx_strand_id
1 'polypeptide(L)'
;MCYYPHISNFSHIRHNLCRLMTLSLSIQEFLLINPKSFIGRNKEGQHRFFVSLVYSCRYFRKGEIYMSEQRRLKDFEELRYRDDFMFGKVMEDRELCREVLECLLQRPVGELTELQTQKEFKYTSDGKPMRLDVYNEDSDRAVYDAEMENLNHKTVESHQLPKRSRFYQAAIDIDYMNKGNSYKKLPESTVMFICTFDPFHLGLSQYTFREACEEKQGLGLDDGTVKIFYNCCYEGNDIPEDLRCFYDYVETGCAESDLTRKIDAAVVNGRRNEIWRSQYMKEWVIIQDAIEDERERAE
;
A
#
# COMPACT_ATOMS: atom_id res chain seq x y z
N MET A 1 0.97 -65.31 39.37
CA MET A 1 1.54 -66.12 38.28
C MET A 1 1.66 -65.20 37.07
N CYS A 2 2.81 -64.57 36.80
CA CYS A 2 4.01 -65.14 36.16
C CYS A 2 3.84 -65.45 34.66
N TYR A 3 4.49 -64.58 33.87
CA TYR A 3 5.22 -64.79 32.60
C TYR A 3 4.62 -64.36 31.23
N TYR A 4 5.41 -63.46 30.62
CA TYR A 4 5.48 -62.77 29.30
C TYR A 4 5.91 -63.72 28.14
N PRO A 5 6.00 -63.32 26.83
CA PRO A 5 6.55 -62.06 26.25
C PRO A 5 5.75 -61.41 25.10
N HIS A 6 5.69 -60.07 24.97
CA HIS A 6 6.65 -59.07 24.47
C HIS A 6 6.90 -59.05 22.95
N ILE A 7 6.57 -57.87 22.41
CA ILE A 7 6.57 -57.36 21.03
C ILE A 7 7.98 -57.03 20.55
N SER A 8 8.32 -57.35 19.29
CA SER A 8 9.31 -56.63 18.48
C SER A 8 9.23 -56.96 16.98
N ASN A 9 9.56 -55.97 16.15
CA ASN A 9 9.94 -56.01 14.73
C ASN A 9 8.83 -56.02 13.66
N PHE A 10 8.60 -54.84 13.05
CA PHE A 10 8.27 -54.74 11.62
C PHE A 10 9.16 -53.67 10.98
N SER A 11 10.35 -54.08 10.60
CA SER A 11 11.28 -53.39 9.71
C SER A 11 11.25 -54.10 8.35
N HIS A 12 10.23 -53.85 7.52
CA HIS A 12 10.26 -54.14 6.08
C HIS A 12 9.13 -53.37 5.40
N ILE A 13 9.31 -53.05 4.11
CA ILE A 13 8.51 -52.12 3.27
C ILE A 13 9.02 -50.66 3.34
N ARG A 14 10.34 -50.49 3.22
CA ARG A 14 10.91 -49.40 2.41
C ARG A 14 11.36 -50.01 1.09
N HIS A 15 10.62 -49.76 0.02
CA HIS A 15 11.07 -49.66 -1.38
C HIS A 15 9.83 -49.74 -2.29
N ASN A 16 9.78 -48.84 -3.29
CA ASN A 16 8.76 -48.71 -4.35
C ASN A 16 7.69 -47.63 -4.17
N LEU A 17 8.12 -46.37 -4.03
CA LEU A 17 7.36 -45.19 -4.50
C LEU A 17 8.34 -44.03 -4.71
N CYS A 18 9.34 -44.26 -5.58
CA CYS A 18 10.24 -43.24 -6.09
C CYS A 18 10.66 -43.64 -7.51
N ARG A 19 9.77 -43.41 -8.47
CA ARG A 19 10.00 -43.26 -9.93
C ARG A 19 8.64 -43.28 -10.63
N LEU A 20 8.46 -42.39 -11.60
CA LEU A 20 7.23 -42.02 -12.34
C LEU A 20 6.47 -40.88 -11.61
N MET A 21 6.32 -39.67 -12.12
CA MET A 21 6.58 -39.10 -13.44
C MET A 21 7.00 -37.64 -13.27
N THR A 22 8.18 -37.29 -13.78
CA THR A 22 8.42 -35.98 -14.37
C THR A 22 7.61 -35.94 -15.67
N LEU A 23 6.62 -35.06 -15.75
CA LEU A 23 6.09 -34.57 -17.02
C LEU A 23 5.46 -33.20 -16.79
N SER A 24 6.15 -32.22 -17.34
CA SER A 24 5.71 -30.85 -17.60
C SER A 24 4.34 -30.83 -18.28
N LEU A 25 3.41 -30.03 -17.77
CA LEU A 25 2.34 -29.42 -18.56
C LEU A 25 1.97 -28.09 -17.88
N SER A 26 2.29 -27.01 -18.59
CA SER A 26 1.73 -25.66 -18.45
C SER A 26 0.26 -25.62 -18.92
N ILE A 27 -0.38 -24.46 -18.71
CA ILE A 27 -1.70 -23.99 -19.19
C ILE A 27 -2.75 -24.08 -18.06
N GLN A 28 -3.14 -22.96 -17.44
CA GLN A 28 -4.22 -22.03 -17.85
C GLN A 28 -5.58 -22.74 -18.03
N GLU A 29 -6.65 -22.13 -17.53
CA GLU A 29 -8.05 -22.58 -17.59
C GLU A 29 -8.47 -23.69 -16.59
N PHE A 30 -9.16 -23.29 -15.53
CA PHE A 30 -10.50 -23.84 -15.26
C PHE A 30 -11.30 -22.84 -14.40
N LEU A 31 -11.91 -21.89 -15.09
CA LEU A 31 -13.10 -21.19 -14.63
C LEU A 31 -14.27 -22.19 -14.59
N LEU A 32 -15.14 -22.01 -13.58
CA LEU A 32 -16.56 -22.38 -13.58
C LEU A 32 -16.93 -23.87 -13.61
N ILE A 33 -17.13 -24.48 -12.43
CA ILE A 33 -18.14 -25.54 -12.27
C ILE A 33 -19.08 -25.17 -11.11
N ASN A 34 -20.30 -24.78 -11.51
CA ASN A 34 -21.49 -24.56 -10.70
C ASN A 34 -22.01 -25.92 -10.16
N PRO A 35 -22.46 -26.06 -8.90
CA PRO A 35 -22.74 -27.36 -8.30
C PRO A 35 -24.11 -27.88 -8.75
N LYS A 36 -24.14 -28.96 -9.53
CA LYS A 36 -25.33 -29.79 -9.72
C LYS A 36 -25.04 -31.22 -9.29
N SER A 37 -25.43 -31.51 -8.06
CA SER A 37 -26.06 -32.76 -7.59
C SER A 37 -25.84 -34.00 -8.46
N PHE A 38 -24.81 -34.79 -8.16
CA PHE A 38 -24.74 -36.18 -8.59
C PHE A 38 -25.35 -37.09 -7.53
N ILE A 39 -26.57 -37.57 -7.79
CA ILE A 39 -27.24 -38.62 -7.04
C ILE A 39 -26.93 -39.95 -7.74
N GLY A 40 -26.04 -40.76 -7.16
CA GLY A 40 -25.80 -42.14 -7.59
C GLY A 40 -26.44 -43.14 -6.63
N ARG A 41 -27.35 -43.99 -7.11
CA ARG A 41 -27.92 -45.14 -6.36
C ARG A 41 -27.11 -46.41 -6.63
N ASN A 42 -26.93 -47.25 -5.62
CA ASN A 42 -26.53 -48.66 -5.81
C ASN A 42 -27.69 -49.62 -5.45
N LYS A 43 -27.54 -50.88 -5.88
CA LYS A 43 -28.59 -51.92 -5.99
C LYS A 43 -29.00 -52.56 -4.66
N GLU A 44 -29.25 -51.79 -3.60
CA GLU A 44 -29.80 -52.34 -2.34
C GLU A 44 -30.54 -51.31 -1.46
N GLY A 45 -31.07 -50.24 -2.06
CA GLY A 45 -32.20 -49.48 -1.51
C GLY A 45 -32.04 -48.81 -0.14
N GLN A 46 -30.82 -48.65 0.40
CA GLN A 46 -30.59 -47.96 1.68
C GLN A 46 -29.77 -46.67 1.48
N HIS A 47 -30.35 -45.54 1.91
CA HIS A 47 -29.65 -44.26 2.00
C HIS A 47 -28.64 -44.30 3.16
N ARG A 48 -27.34 -44.31 2.86
CA ARG A 48 -26.29 -44.01 3.85
C ARG A 48 -25.68 -42.65 3.54
N PHE A 49 -25.85 -41.70 4.46
CA PHE A 49 -25.08 -40.46 4.50
C PHE A 49 -23.64 -40.80 4.93
N PHE A 50 -22.70 -40.75 4.00
CA PHE A 50 -21.27 -40.70 4.30
C PHE A 50 -20.81 -39.23 4.13
N VAL A 51 -21.04 -38.40 5.15
CA VAL A 51 -20.29 -37.13 5.25
C VAL A 51 -18.94 -37.49 5.85
N SER A 52 -18.00 -37.77 4.95
CA SER A 52 -16.62 -38.06 5.29
C SER A 52 -16.00 -36.87 6.05
N LEU A 53 -15.39 -37.23 7.16
CA LEU A 53 -14.65 -36.44 8.13
C LEU A 53 -13.39 -35.78 7.51
N VAL A 54 -13.55 -34.93 6.49
CA VAL A 54 -12.44 -34.15 5.88
C VAL A 54 -12.56 -32.65 6.18
N TYR A 55 -13.59 -32.24 6.94
CA TYR A 55 -13.78 -30.83 7.32
C TYR A 55 -13.06 -30.40 8.61
N SER A 56 -12.68 -31.34 9.49
CA SER A 56 -12.03 -30.97 10.75
C SER A 56 -10.51 -30.73 10.63
N CYS A 57 -9.83 -31.34 9.65
CA CYS A 57 -8.38 -31.16 9.49
C CYS A 57 -7.99 -29.95 8.60
N ARG A 58 -8.95 -29.37 7.84
CA ARG A 58 -8.73 -28.13 7.07
C ARG A 58 -8.93 -26.85 7.87
N TYR A 59 -9.67 -26.90 8.98
CA TYR A 59 -9.85 -25.72 9.84
C TYR A 59 -8.70 -25.52 10.83
N PHE A 60 -8.08 -26.60 11.31
CA PHE A 60 -6.92 -26.48 12.20
C PHE A 60 -5.66 -25.95 11.49
N ARG A 61 -5.44 -26.28 10.21
CA ARG A 61 -4.32 -25.71 9.42
C ARG A 61 -4.61 -24.35 8.76
N LYS A 62 -5.87 -23.91 8.70
CA LYS A 62 -6.18 -22.55 8.22
C LYS A 62 -5.98 -21.49 9.31
N GLY A 63 -6.18 -21.86 10.59
CA GLY A 63 -5.87 -20.98 11.71
C GLY A 63 -4.38 -20.70 11.89
N GLU A 64 -3.51 -21.68 11.63
CA GLU A 64 -2.05 -21.50 11.78
C GLU A 64 -1.38 -20.83 10.56
N ILE A 65 -1.99 -20.88 9.37
CA ILE A 65 -1.47 -20.18 8.17
C ILE A 65 -1.94 -18.72 8.11
N TYR A 66 -3.05 -18.37 8.80
CA TYR A 66 -3.50 -16.97 8.94
C TYR A 66 -2.80 -16.20 10.06
N MET A 67 -1.76 -16.77 10.70
CA MET A 67 -1.20 -16.27 11.96
C MET A 67 0.33 -16.09 11.97
N SER A 68 1.02 -15.83 10.85
CA SER A 68 2.50 -15.70 10.88
C SER A 68 3.22 -14.68 9.99
N GLU A 69 2.56 -13.71 9.35
CA GLU A 69 3.27 -12.57 8.74
C GLU A 69 2.86 -11.26 9.40
N GLN A 70 3.23 -11.14 10.68
CA GLN A 70 3.34 -9.83 11.32
C GLN A 70 4.25 -8.96 10.44
N ARG A 71 3.79 -7.74 10.11
CA ARG A 71 4.57 -6.67 9.47
C ARG A 71 5.97 -6.68 10.11
N ARG A 72 6.98 -7.29 9.47
CA ARG A 72 8.37 -7.25 9.98
C ARG A 72 8.87 -5.88 9.63
N LEU A 73 8.68 -5.05 10.62
CA LEU A 73 8.75 -3.62 10.57
C LEU A 73 10.28 -3.33 10.53
N LYS A 74 10.70 -2.32 9.76
CA LYS A 74 12.07 -2.22 9.21
C LYS A 74 13.03 -1.50 10.16
N ASP A 75 14.29 -1.92 10.23
CA ASP A 75 15.26 -1.23 11.10
C ASP A 75 15.42 0.24 10.68
N PHE A 76 15.56 1.14 11.66
CA PHE A 76 15.59 2.59 11.43
C PHE A 76 16.69 2.99 10.44
N GLU A 77 17.87 2.36 10.55
CA GLU A 77 19.02 2.56 9.68
C GLU A 77 18.78 2.12 8.23
N GLU A 78 17.80 1.26 7.99
CA GLU A 78 17.48 0.75 6.66
C GLU A 78 16.41 1.57 5.96
N LEU A 79 15.73 2.49 6.67
CA LEU A 79 14.64 3.30 6.13
C LEU A 79 15.07 4.12 4.92
N ARG A 80 14.48 3.86 3.76
CA ARG A 80 14.68 4.57 2.50
C ARG A 80 13.67 5.69 2.37
N TYR A 81 13.86 6.57 1.39
CA TYR A 81 12.92 7.65 1.09
C TYR A 81 11.48 7.15 0.89
N ARG A 82 11.30 6.00 0.24
CA ARG A 82 9.99 5.38 0.03
C ARG A 82 9.30 4.93 1.32
N ASP A 83 9.99 4.78 2.45
CA ASP A 83 9.34 4.35 3.69
C ASP A 83 8.57 5.53 4.32
N ASP A 84 7.28 5.33 4.65
CA ASP A 84 6.34 6.39 5.03
C ASP A 84 6.89 7.38 6.08
N PHE A 85 7.55 6.85 7.12
CA PHE A 85 8.16 7.68 8.16
C PHE A 85 9.27 8.59 7.63
N MET A 86 10.16 8.04 6.79
CA MET A 86 11.28 8.78 6.23
C MET A 86 10.81 9.79 5.19
N PHE A 87 9.86 9.40 4.33
CA PHE A 87 9.19 10.32 3.41
C PHE A 87 8.62 11.53 4.17
N GLY A 88 7.80 11.27 5.19
CA GLY A 88 7.18 12.31 6.00
C GLY A 88 8.19 13.24 6.65
N LYS A 89 9.32 12.72 7.14
CA LYS A 89 10.38 13.51 7.77
C LYS A 89 11.20 14.35 6.78
N VAL A 90 11.57 13.77 5.64
CA VAL A 90 12.38 14.47 4.62
C VAL A 90 11.61 15.65 4.05
N MET A 91 10.31 15.48 3.87
CA MET A 91 9.42 16.49 3.29
C MET A 91 8.94 17.55 4.30
N GLU A 92 9.40 17.49 5.57
CA GLU A 92 9.31 18.63 6.51
C GLU A 92 10.18 19.82 6.04
N ASP A 93 11.18 19.57 5.18
CA ASP A 93 11.99 20.62 4.55
C ASP A 93 11.21 21.26 3.38
N ARG A 94 10.91 22.56 3.52
CA ARG A 94 10.12 23.35 2.56
C ARG A 94 10.72 23.43 1.18
N GLU A 95 12.03 23.66 1.09
CA GLU A 95 12.68 23.81 -0.20
C GLU A 95 12.75 22.48 -0.91
N LEU A 96 13.14 21.42 -0.19
CA LEU A 96 13.20 20.09 -0.78
C LEU A 96 11.81 19.59 -1.18
N CYS A 97 10.79 19.83 -0.35
CA CYS A 97 9.41 19.52 -0.68
C CYS A 97 8.95 20.25 -1.94
N ARG A 98 9.28 21.54 -2.09
CA ARG A 98 8.94 22.34 -3.26
C ARG A 98 9.56 21.75 -4.52
N GLU A 99 10.85 21.42 -4.48
CA GLU A 99 11.55 20.80 -5.62
C GLU A 99 10.93 19.44 -5.99
N VAL A 100 10.50 18.63 -5.01
CA VAL A 100 9.78 17.37 -5.27
C VAL A 100 8.42 17.64 -5.92
N LEU A 101 7.66 18.62 -5.44
CA LEU A 101 6.37 18.99 -6.04
C LEU A 101 6.54 19.51 -7.48
N GLU A 102 7.55 20.33 -7.74
CA GLU A 102 7.87 20.81 -9.09
C GLU A 102 8.25 19.66 -10.04
N CYS A 103 9.05 18.71 -9.54
CA CYS A 103 9.39 17.48 -10.27
C CYS A 103 8.16 16.62 -10.55
N LEU A 104 7.21 16.49 -9.62
CA LEU A 104 6.01 15.67 -9.82
C LEU A 104 5.00 16.35 -10.76
N LEU A 105 4.76 17.65 -10.56
CA LEU A 105 3.76 18.41 -11.30
C LEU A 105 4.27 18.91 -12.66
N GLN A 106 5.58 18.84 -12.90
CA GLN A 106 6.24 19.30 -14.12
C GLN A 106 5.93 20.77 -14.45
N ARG A 107 5.82 21.58 -13.38
CA ARG A 107 5.58 23.03 -13.44
C ARG A 107 6.14 23.69 -12.19
N PRO A 108 6.50 24.99 -12.24
CA PRO A 108 6.91 25.73 -11.06
C PRO A 108 5.83 25.73 -9.98
N VAL A 109 6.27 25.63 -8.73
CA VAL A 109 5.43 25.76 -7.53
C VAL A 109 5.97 26.97 -6.78
N GLY A 110 5.09 27.90 -6.43
CA GLY A 110 5.49 29.05 -5.63
C GLY A 110 5.92 28.66 -4.21
N GLU A 111 6.10 29.67 -3.36
CA GLU A 111 6.63 29.46 -2.02
C GLU A 111 5.69 28.65 -1.13
N LEU A 112 6.24 27.69 -0.38
CA LEU A 112 5.47 26.90 0.58
C LEU A 112 5.36 27.67 1.91
N THR A 113 4.21 28.29 2.13
CA THR A 113 3.91 29.09 3.34
C THR A 113 3.65 28.23 4.58
N GLU A 114 2.90 27.13 4.44
CA GLU A 114 2.63 26.17 5.51
C GLU A 114 3.08 24.76 5.10
N LEU A 115 3.62 23.99 6.05
CA LEU A 115 3.81 22.56 5.92
C LEU A 115 3.19 21.91 7.14
N GLN A 116 2.15 21.11 6.93
CA GLN A 116 1.47 20.40 8.00
C GLN A 116 1.86 18.92 8.00
N THR A 117 3.08 18.62 8.40
CA THR A 117 3.47 17.24 8.73
C THR A 117 2.80 16.85 10.04
N GLN A 118 1.81 15.97 9.96
CA GLN A 118 0.87 15.58 11.02
C GLN A 118 1.35 15.83 12.45
N LYS A 119 0.72 16.81 13.13
CA LYS A 119 0.64 16.78 14.60
C LYS A 119 -0.71 16.30 15.13
N GLU A 120 -1.80 16.29 14.37
CA GLU A 120 -3.11 16.11 15.02
C GLU A 120 -4.28 15.57 14.19
N PHE A 121 -4.04 14.86 13.08
CA PHE A 121 -5.13 14.17 12.37
C PHE A 121 -4.86 12.67 12.26
N LYS A 122 -5.20 11.94 13.34
CA LYS A 122 -5.31 10.47 13.32
C LYS A 122 -6.54 10.07 12.51
N TYR A 123 -6.45 10.09 11.18
CA TYR A 123 -7.47 9.47 10.34
C TYR A 123 -6.93 8.15 9.79
N THR A 124 -7.41 7.06 10.40
CA THR A 124 -7.26 5.65 10.04
C THR A 124 -5.92 4.97 10.38
N SER A 125 -6.02 3.68 10.70
CA SER A 125 -4.96 2.78 11.20
C SER A 125 -3.96 2.32 10.12
N ASP A 126 -4.10 2.77 8.86
CA ASP A 126 -3.49 2.08 7.71
C ASP A 126 -2.55 2.87 6.80
N GLY A 127 -2.30 4.15 7.07
CA GLY A 127 -1.39 4.97 6.28
C GLY A 127 -1.56 6.42 6.66
N LYS A 128 -0.48 7.07 7.07
CA LYS A 128 -0.50 8.47 7.51
C LYS A 128 -0.10 9.34 6.31
N PRO A 129 -1.03 10.07 5.70
CA PRO A 129 -0.68 11.01 4.64
C PRO A 129 0.19 12.13 5.20
N MET A 130 1.07 12.61 4.35
CA MET A 130 1.80 13.84 4.56
C MET A 130 1.02 14.97 3.88
N ARG A 131 0.40 15.80 4.71
CA ARG A 131 -0.37 16.96 4.25
C ARG A 131 0.57 18.12 3.96
N LEU A 132 0.70 18.51 2.71
CA LEU A 132 1.52 19.64 2.26
C LEU A 132 0.62 20.83 1.91
N ASP A 133 0.17 21.60 2.90
CA ASP A 133 -0.61 22.81 2.65
C ASP A 133 0.24 23.95 2.03
N VAL A 134 0.57 23.85 0.75
CA VAL A 134 1.26 24.92 0.02
C VAL A 134 0.28 26.07 -0.20
N TYR A 135 0.50 27.27 0.35
CA TYR A 135 -0.17 28.47 -0.16
C TYR A 135 0.79 29.32 -0.96
N ASN A 136 0.54 29.46 -2.26
CA ASN A 136 1.16 30.51 -3.07
C ASN A 136 0.45 31.84 -2.78
N GLU A 137 1.24 32.90 -2.56
CA GLU A 137 0.72 34.26 -2.35
C GLU A 137 0.20 34.93 -3.63
N ASP A 138 0.47 34.37 -4.81
CA ASP A 138 -0.05 34.90 -6.07
C ASP A 138 -1.26 34.09 -6.62
N SER A 139 -2.38 34.80 -6.66
CA SER A 139 -3.72 34.55 -7.21
C SER A 139 -4.50 33.26 -6.94
N ASP A 140 -3.91 32.07 -6.81
CA ASP A 140 -4.70 30.81 -6.76
C ASP A 140 -4.21 29.84 -5.68
N ARG A 141 -4.68 30.04 -4.43
CA ARG A 141 -4.44 29.13 -3.30
C ARG A 141 -4.68 27.68 -3.73
N ALA A 142 -3.60 26.89 -3.90
CA ALA A 142 -3.66 25.51 -4.36
C ALA A 142 -3.03 24.59 -3.31
N VAL A 143 -3.80 23.67 -2.75
CA VAL A 143 -3.37 22.74 -1.71
C VAL A 143 -2.90 21.43 -2.33
N TYR A 144 -1.79 20.88 -1.85
CA TYR A 144 -1.26 19.59 -2.29
C TYR A 144 -1.27 18.59 -1.13
N ASP A 145 -1.79 17.39 -1.33
CA ASP A 145 -1.62 16.30 -0.39
C ASP A 145 -0.86 15.20 -1.10
N ALA A 146 0.26 14.76 -0.55
CA ALA A 146 1.13 13.79 -1.20
C ALA A 146 1.45 12.65 -0.25
N GLU A 147 1.27 11.42 -0.73
CA GLU A 147 1.56 10.22 0.05
C GLU A 147 2.41 9.24 -0.75
N MET A 148 3.41 8.67 -0.09
CA MET A 148 4.18 7.56 -0.62
C MET A 148 3.44 6.25 -0.35
N GLU A 149 3.22 5.44 -1.39
CA GLU A 149 2.50 4.17 -1.27
C GLU A 149 3.36 2.98 -1.68
N ASN A 150 3.58 2.08 -0.73
CA ASN A 150 4.35 0.86 -0.92
C ASN A 150 3.46 -0.36 -0.96
N LEU A 151 3.71 -1.28 -1.90
CA LEU A 151 2.93 -2.51 -1.98
C LEU A 151 3.01 -3.34 -0.69
N ASN A 152 4.13 -3.36 0.03
CA ASN A 152 4.29 -3.89 1.40
C ASN A 152 3.48 -5.17 1.73
N HIS A 153 3.52 -6.18 0.84
CA HIS A 153 2.78 -7.45 0.95
C HIS A 153 1.24 -7.34 0.97
N LYS A 154 0.71 -6.14 0.71
CA LYS A 154 -0.69 -5.84 0.45
C LYS A 154 -1.00 -6.10 -1.04
N THR A 155 -2.26 -6.38 -1.36
CA THR A 155 -2.70 -6.37 -2.77
C THR A 155 -3.01 -4.93 -3.17
N VAL A 156 -2.90 -4.61 -4.47
CA VAL A 156 -3.21 -3.27 -5.00
C VAL A 156 -4.60 -2.79 -4.54
N GLU A 157 -5.59 -3.67 -4.53
CA GLU A 157 -6.97 -3.35 -4.12
C GLU A 157 -7.07 -3.02 -2.63
N SER A 158 -6.26 -3.66 -1.79
CA SER A 158 -6.29 -3.44 -0.34
C SER A 158 -5.77 -2.07 0.09
N HIS A 159 -5.04 -1.36 -0.80
CA HIS A 159 -4.68 0.04 -0.58
C HIS A 159 -5.86 0.99 -0.68
N GLN A 160 -6.96 0.59 -1.33
CA GLN A 160 -8.19 1.38 -1.46
C GLN A 160 -7.96 2.82 -1.97
N LEU A 161 -6.95 3.01 -2.82
CA LEU A 161 -6.47 4.31 -3.29
C LEU A 161 -7.57 5.25 -3.78
N PRO A 162 -8.56 4.82 -4.60
CA PRO A 162 -9.63 5.72 -5.05
C PRO A 162 -10.54 6.24 -3.92
N LYS A 163 -10.79 5.41 -2.89
CA LYS A 163 -11.62 5.82 -1.75
C LYS A 163 -10.86 6.71 -0.80
N ARG A 164 -9.57 6.44 -0.59
CA ARG A 164 -8.66 7.27 0.22
C ARG A 164 -8.44 8.63 -0.42
N SER A 165 -8.19 8.69 -1.73
CA SER A 165 -8.04 9.96 -2.44
C SER A 165 -9.26 10.86 -2.27
N ARG A 166 -10.48 10.29 -2.34
CA ARG A 166 -11.73 11.03 -2.07
C ARG A 166 -11.83 11.50 -0.62
N PHE A 167 -11.43 10.65 0.33
CA PHE A 167 -11.43 11.01 1.75
C PHE A 167 -10.46 12.17 2.05
N TYR A 168 -9.25 12.16 1.48
CA TYR A 168 -8.28 13.24 1.65
C TYR A 168 -8.76 14.56 1.05
N GLN A 169 -9.37 14.53 -0.13
CA GLN A 169 -10.01 15.74 -0.70
C GLN A 169 -11.06 16.33 0.24
N ALA A 170 -11.98 15.49 0.76
CA ALA A 170 -12.99 15.96 1.70
C ALA A 170 -12.37 16.50 3.00
N ALA A 171 -11.28 15.91 3.48
CA ALA A 171 -10.58 16.39 4.67
C ALA A 171 -9.95 17.78 4.46
N ILE A 172 -9.38 18.05 3.29
CA ILE A 172 -8.85 19.37 2.90
C ILE A 172 -9.98 20.41 2.93
N ASP A 173 -11.13 20.09 2.30
CA ASP A 173 -12.28 21.00 2.27
C ASP A 173 -12.82 21.28 3.67
N ILE A 174 -12.95 20.25 4.52
CA ILE A 174 -13.41 20.39 5.91
C ILE A 174 -12.46 21.28 6.72
N ASP A 175 -11.15 21.08 6.61
CA ASP A 175 -10.16 21.92 7.30
C ASP A 175 -10.28 23.39 6.86
N TYR A 176 -10.40 23.62 5.57
CA TYR A 176 -10.56 24.96 5.01
C TYR A 176 -11.83 25.64 5.50
N MET A 177 -12.95 24.91 5.54
CA MET A 177 -14.24 25.42 6.00
C MET A 177 -14.27 25.67 7.51
N ASN A 178 -13.59 24.84 8.32
CA ASN A 178 -13.49 25.02 9.77
C ASN A 178 -12.78 26.31 10.18
N LYS A 179 -11.94 26.87 9.30
CA LYS A 179 -11.32 28.20 9.48
C LYS A 179 -12.30 29.37 9.24
N GLY A 180 -13.59 29.10 9.01
CA GLY A 180 -14.64 30.11 8.81
C GLY A 180 -14.71 30.67 7.38
N ASN A 181 -14.06 30.01 6.42
CA ASN A 181 -14.03 30.44 5.02
C ASN A 181 -15.34 30.11 4.28
N SER A 182 -15.50 30.68 3.08
CA SER A 182 -16.66 30.42 2.21
C SER A 182 -16.33 29.47 1.07
N TYR A 183 -17.30 28.68 0.61
CA TYR A 183 -17.21 27.82 -0.59
C TYR A 183 -16.67 28.53 -1.83
N LYS A 184 -17.01 29.81 -2.03
CA LYS A 184 -16.55 30.62 -3.17
C LYS A 184 -15.03 30.82 -3.24
N LYS A 185 -14.33 30.51 -2.15
CA LYS A 185 -12.90 30.66 -2.01
C LYS A 185 -12.23 29.32 -1.73
N LEU A 186 -12.91 28.19 -1.94
CA LEU A 186 -12.27 26.89 -1.80
C LEU A 186 -11.01 26.86 -2.69
N PRO A 187 -9.86 26.45 -2.14
CA PRO A 187 -8.65 26.33 -2.91
C PRO A 187 -8.78 25.20 -3.93
N GLU A 188 -8.02 25.28 -5.03
CA GLU A 188 -7.79 24.08 -5.81
C GLU A 188 -7.06 23.05 -4.94
N SER A 189 -7.39 21.77 -5.06
CA SER A 189 -6.77 20.71 -4.25
C SER A 189 -6.30 19.56 -5.14
N THR A 190 -5.05 19.14 -4.93
CA THR A 190 -4.45 18.02 -5.66
C THR A 190 -3.96 16.97 -4.68
N VAL A 191 -4.60 15.79 -4.70
CA VAL A 191 -4.16 14.63 -3.90
C VAL A 191 -3.32 13.72 -4.77
N MET A 192 -2.13 13.36 -4.30
CA MET A 192 -1.08 12.67 -5.02
C MET A 192 -0.66 11.41 -4.27
N PHE A 193 -0.60 10.28 -4.98
CA PHE A 193 0.02 9.06 -4.48
C PHE A 193 1.24 8.75 -5.33
N ILE A 194 2.37 8.54 -4.66
CA ILE A 194 3.64 8.13 -5.27
C ILE A 194 3.78 6.64 -5.04
N CYS A 195 3.39 5.83 -6.01
CA CYS A 195 3.26 4.39 -5.87
C CYS A 195 4.52 3.67 -6.36
N THR A 196 5.02 2.74 -5.56
CA THR A 196 6.12 1.82 -5.93
C THR A 196 5.64 0.58 -6.69
N PHE A 197 4.45 0.68 -7.30
CA PHE A 197 3.77 -0.33 -8.09
C PHE A 197 2.80 0.39 -9.04
N ASP A 198 2.31 -0.32 -10.06
CA ASP A 198 1.26 0.21 -10.94
C ASP A 198 -0.13 0.08 -10.28
N PRO A 199 -0.76 1.18 -9.84
CA PRO A 199 -2.01 1.11 -9.07
C PRO A 199 -3.25 0.75 -9.91
N PHE A 200 -3.16 0.80 -11.25
CA PHE A 200 -4.29 0.50 -12.14
C PHE A 200 -3.97 -0.56 -13.20
N HIS A 201 -2.75 -1.08 -13.23
CA HIS A 201 -2.31 -2.15 -14.16
C HIS A 201 -2.45 -1.79 -15.64
N LEU A 202 -2.34 -0.51 -16.00
CA LEU A 202 -2.40 -0.02 -17.39
C LEU A 202 -1.03 0.39 -17.93
N GLY A 203 0.02 0.28 -17.12
CA GLY A 203 1.40 0.57 -17.53
C GLY A 203 1.66 2.05 -17.84
N LEU A 204 0.83 2.97 -17.35
CA LEU A 204 1.09 4.41 -17.50
C LEU A 204 2.07 4.89 -16.43
N SER A 205 2.87 5.91 -16.75
CA SER A 205 3.77 6.59 -15.80
C SER A 205 3.01 7.39 -14.75
N GLN A 206 1.83 7.89 -15.10
CA GLN A 206 0.98 8.73 -14.28
C GLN A 206 -0.49 8.53 -14.66
N TYR A 207 -1.35 8.56 -13.65
CA TYR A 207 -2.80 8.56 -13.79
C TYR A 207 -3.38 9.82 -13.18
N THR A 208 -4.08 10.63 -13.97
CA THR A 208 -4.73 11.85 -13.51
C THR A 208 -6.23 11.75 -13.67
N PHE A 209 -6.96 11.97 -12.59
CA PHE A 209 -8.42 11.93 -12.56
C PHE A 209 -8.99 13.29 -12.18
N ARG A 210 -10.02 13.70 -12.93
CA ARG A 210 -10.84 14.91 -12.74
C ARG A 210 -12.30 14.53 -12.98
N GLU A 211 -13.22 15.27 -12.38
CA GLU A 211 -14.66 15.07 -12.59
C GLU A 211 -15.07 15.57 -13.99
N ALA A 212 -15.85 14.77 -14.71
CA ALA A 212 -16.29 15.05 -16.08
C ALA A 212 -17.76 14.66 -16.28
N CYS A 213 -18.44 15.35 -17.20
CA CYS A 213 -19.83 15.08 -17.54
C CYS A 213 -19.95 13.79 -18.37
N GLU A 214 -20.83 12.87 -17.94
CA GLU A 214 -21.09 11.62 -18.64
C GLU A 214 -21.89 11.83 -19.94
N GLU A 215 -22.83 12.78 -19.93
CA GLU A 215 -23.73 13.03 -21.05
C GLU A 215 -23.07 13.83 -22.19
N LYS A 216 -22.01 14.59 -21.89
CA LYS A 216 -21.32 15.44 -22.86
C LYS A 216 -19.80 15.26 -22.76
N GLN A 217 -19.27 14.47 -23.68
CA GLN A 217 -17.82 14.25 -23.82
C GLN A 217 -17.07 15.58 -23.95
N GLY A 218 -15.99 15.72 -23.17
CA GLY A 218 -15.13 16.89 -23.15
C GLY A 218 -15.61 18.05 -22.26
N LEU A 219 -16.76 17.92 -21.59
CA LEU A 219 -17.18 18.88 -20.56
C LEU A 219 -16.65 18.44 -19.18
N GLY A 220 -15.64 19.15 -18.67
CA GLY A 220 -15.16 19.01 -17.29
C GLY A 220 -16.08 19.73 -16.30
N LEU A 221 -16.12 19.25 -15.05
CA LEU A 221 -16.82 19.96 -13.97
C LEU A 221 -16.03 21.19 -13.48
N ASP A 222 -14.71 21.13 -13.60
CA ASP A 222 -13.77 22.17 -13.18
C ASP A 222 -13.99 22.64 -11.73
N ASP A 223 -14.22 21.69 -10.82
CA ASP A 223 -14.45 21.93 -9.39
C ASP A 223 -13.17 22.25 -8.58
N GLY A 224 -12.03 22.37 -9.26
CA GLY A 224 -10.74 22.63 -8.64
C GLY A 224 -10.08 21.40 -8.00
N THR A 225 -10.65 20.20 -8.13
CA THR A 225 -10.07 18.97 -7.54
C THR A 225 -9.32 18.12 -8.56
N VAL A 226 -8.19 17.56 -8.13
CA VAL A 226 -7.35 16.66 -8.95
C VAL A 226 -6.87 15.49 -8.09
N LYS A 227 -6.84 14.30 -8.68
CA LYS A 227 -6.25 13.10 -8.06
C LYS A 227 -5.18 12.59 -9.01
N ILE A 228 -3.94 12.45 -8.54
CA ILE A 228 -2.82 11.97 -9.34
C ILE A 228 -2.21 10.74 -8.67
N PHE A 229 -1.94 9.71 -9.45
CA PHE A 229 -1.23 8.51 -9.02
C PHE A 229 -0.01 8.34 -9.90
N TYR A 230 1.18 8.50 -9.32
CA TYR A 230 2.45 8.31 -9.98
C TYR A 230 2.89 6.86 -9.86
N ASN A 231 3.26 6.26 -10.98
CA ASN A 231 3.71 4.88 -11.04
C ASN A 231 5.25 4.85 -11.16
N CYS A 232 5.94 4.71 -10.03
CA CYS A 232 7.40 4.72 -9.99
C CYS A 232 8.05 3.44 -10.55
N CYS A 233 7.27 2.37 -10.84
CA CYS A 233 7.79 1.20 -11.54
C CYS A 233 7.62 1.29 -13.06
N TYR A 234 7.36 2.49 -13.59
CA TYR A 234 7.26 2.74 -15.02
C TYR A 234 8.63 2.63 -15.71
N GLU A 235 8.73 1.79 -16.75
CA GLU A 235 10.00 1.51 -17.46
C GLU A 235 10.13 2.25 -18.81
N GLY A 236 9.15 3.07 -19.19
CA GLY A 236 9.19 3.82 -20.45
C GLY A 236 10.10 5.05 -20.41
N ASN A 237 10.42 5.60 -21.59
CA ASN A 237 11.33 6.73 -21.76
C ASN A 237 10.66 8.00 -22.31
N ASP A 238 9.34 8.04 -22.30
CA ASP A 238 8.50 9.15 -22.80
C ASP A 238 8.10 10.13 -21.68
N ILE A 239 8.82 10.12 -20.56
CA ILE A 239 8.68 11.10 -19.48
C ILE A 239 9.93 11.99 -19.37
N PRO A 240 9.81 13.20 -18.80
CA PRO A 240 10.93 14.07 -18.49
C PRO A 240 12.03 13.37 -17.66
N GLU A 241 13.28 13.72 -17.93
CA GLU A 241 14.46 13.04 -17.36
C GLU A 241 14.55 13.21 -15.83
N ASP A 242 14.16 14.35 -15.30
CA ASP A 242 14.09 14.63 -13.86
C ASP A 242 13.07 13.73 -13.16
N LEU A 243 11.87 13.58 -13.73
CA LEU A 243 10.82 12.69 -13.23
C LEU A 243 11.24 11.23 -13.30
N ARG A 244 11.89 10.81 -14.39
CA ARG A 244 12.45 9.46 -14.52
C ARG A 244 13.50 9.20 -13.43
N CYS A 245 14.46 10.11 -13.27
CA CYS A 245 15.47 10.00 -12.20
C CYS A 245 14.81 9.89 -10.81
N PHE A 246 13.73 10.63 -10.57
CA PHE A 246 12.97 10.56 -9.32
C PHE A 246 12.31 9.18 -9.13
N TYR A 247 11.66 8.63 -10.16
CA TYR A 247 11.07 7.29 -10.12
C TYR A 247 12.14 6.21 -9.86
N ASP A 248 13.25 6.27 -10.58
CA ASP A 248 14.37 5.35 -10.42
C ASP A 248 14.94 5.43 -9.00
N TYR A 249 15.07 6.64 -8.43
CA TYR A 249 15.49 6.82 -7.05
C TYR A 249 14.50 6.23 -6.05
N VAL A 250 13.19 6.46 -6.22
CA VAL A 250 12.16 5.89 -5.34
C VAL A 250 12.22 4.36 -5.35
N GLU A 251 12.39 3.75 -6.52
CA GLU A 251 12.41 2.29 -6.64
C GLU A 251 13.73 1.67 -6.17
N THR A 252 14.85 2.19 -6.64
CA THR A 252 16.17 1.57 -6.45
C THR A 252 16.96 2.14 -5.27
N GLY A 253 16.75 3.42 -4.95
CA GLY A 253 17.59 4.22 -4.06
C GLY A 253 18.81 4.86 -4.73
N CYS A 254 18.98 4.73 -6.05
CA CYS A 254 20.11 5.31 -6.77
C CYS A 254 19.88 6.80 -7.11
N ALA A 255 20.70 7.68 -6.55
CA ALA A 255 20.56 9.13 -6.70
C ALA A 255 21.44 9.68 -7.84
N GLU A 256 20.84 9.88 -9.01
CA GLU A 256 21.57 10.29 -10.23
C GLU A 256 21.44 11.79 -10.54
N SER A 257 20.31 12.41 -10.18
CA SER A 257 20.00 13.83 -10.40
C SER A 257 20.30 14.71 -9.19
N ASP A 258 20.34 16.02 -9.39
CA ASP A 258 20.56 16.98 -8.29
C ASP A 258 19.47 16.88 -7.20
N LEU A 259 18.20 16.77 -7.60
CA LEU A 259 17.08 16.57 -6.68
C LEU A 259 17.24 15.27 -5.88
N THR A 260 17.45 14.14 -6.56
CA THR A 260 17.56 12.84 -5.87
C THR A 260 18.76 12.77 -4.94
N ARG A 261 19.87 13.46 -5.24
CA ARG A 261 21.01 13.59 -4.32
C ARG A 261 20.69 14.42 -3.09
N LYS A 262 19.88 15.49 -3.22
CA LYS A 262 19.41 16.26 -2.06
C LYS A 262 18.51 15.41 -1.17
N ILE A 263 17.57 14.66 -1.76
CA ILE A 263 16.70 13.72 -1.05
C ILE A 263 17.56 12.66 -0.33
N ASP A 264 18.51 12.06 -1.03
CA ASP A 264 19.37 11.02 -0.45
C ASP A 264 20.22 11.55 0.70
N ALA A 265 20.79 12.74 0.57
CA ALA A 265 21.49 13.40 1.65
C ALA A 265 20.58 13.63 2.88
N ALA A 266 19.34 14.05 2.67
CA ALA A 266 18.36 14.21 3.74
C ALA A 266 18.03 12.87 4.43
N VAL A 267 17.85 11.78 3.68
CA VAL A 267 17.64 10.43 4.21
C VAL A 267 18.84 9.96 5.03
N VAL A 268 20.06 10.11 4.50
CA VAL A 268 21.31 9.70 5.18
C VAL A 268 21.49 10.48 6.49
N ASN A 269 21.19 11.77 6.49
CA ASN A 269 21.21 12.59 7.70
C ASN A 269 20.10 12.18 8.68
N GLY A 270 18.90 11.88 8.16
CA GLY A 270 17.76 11.42 8.94
C GLY A 270 18.03 10.13 9.72
N ARG A 271 18.68 9.15 9.09
CA ARG A 271 19.10 7.89 9.74
C ARG A 271 20.09 8.08 10.89
N ARG A 272 20.79 9.21 10.96
CA ARG A 272 21.72 9.56 12.03
C ARG A 272 21.08 10.47 13.09
N ASN A 273 19.82 10.86 12.90
CA ASN A 273 19.11 11.76 13.78
C ASN A 273 18.44 11.01 14.93
N GLU A 274 18.99 11.14 16.14
CA GLU A 274 18.47 10.50 17.36
C GLU A 274 17.04 10.92 17.72
N ILE A 275 16.63 12.14 17.36
CA ILE A 275 15.25 12.60 17.59
C ILE A 275 14.30 11.84 16.67
N TRP A 276 14.64 11.72 15.39
CA TRP A 276 13.83 10.97 14.43
C TRP A 276 13.80 9.49 14.80
N ARG A 277 14.93 8.93 15.25
CA ARG A 277 14.98 7.58 15.79
C ARG A 277 14.00 7.39 16.94
N SER A 278 14.04 8.28 17.93
CA SER A 278 13.13 8.22 19.08
C SER A 278 11.66 8.38 18.66
N GLN A 279 11.36 9.25 17.70
CA GLN A 279 10.02 9.43 17.15
C GLN A 279 9.54 8.17 16.43
N TYR A 280 10.38 7.58 15.58
CA TYR A 280 10.10 6.32 14.93
C TYR A 280 9.75 5.30 15.99
N MET A 281 10.66 5.02 16.95
CA MET A 281 10.46 4.05 18.04
C MET A 281 9.18 4.27 18.86
N LYS A 282 8.70 5.50 18.99
CA LYS A 282 7.39 5.77 19.62
C LYS A 282 6.23 5.34 18.74
N GLU A 283 6.27 5.64 17.44
CA GLU A 283 5.27 5.15 16.50
C GLU A 283 5.21 3.62 16.48
N TRP A 284 6.35 2.95 16.64
CA TRP A 284 6.42 1.49 16.78
C TRP A 284 5.64 0.95 17.96
N VAL A 285 5.89 1.47 19.15
CA VAL A 285 5.21 1.02 20.37
C VAL A 285 3.71 1.19 20.19
N ILE A 286 3.27 2.34 19.65
CA ILE A 286 1.85 2.60 19.38
C ILE A 286 1.25 1.57 18.39
N ILE A 287 1.98 1.21 17.33
CA ILE A 287 1.53 0.22 16.35
C ILE A 287 1.45 -1.18 16.99
N GLN A 288 2.43 -1.54 17.81
CA GLN A 288 2.45 -2.83 18.52
C GLN A 288 1.30 -2.96 19.50
N ASP A 289 1.08 -1.93 20.34
CA ASP A 289 -0.04 -1.88 21.28
C ASP A 289 -1.38 -2.03 20.55
N ALA A 290 -1.56 -1.34 19.41
CA ALA A 290 -2.79 -1.44 18.62
C ALA A 290 -3.02 -2.85 18.04
N ILE A 291 -1.94 -3.52 17.59
CA ILE A 291 -2.01 -4.89 17.08
C ILE A 291 -2.33 -5.88 18.21
N GLU A 292 -1.77 -5.67 19.41
CA GLU A 292 -2.05 -6.49 20.59
C GLU A 292 -3.51 -6.34 21.04
N ASP A 293 -4.01 -5.10 21.14
CA ASP A 293 -5.41 -4.79 21.42
C ASP A 293 -6.37 -5.48 20.44
N GLU A 294 -6.05 -5.50 19.14
CA GLU A 294 -6.89 -6.16 18.13
C GLU A 294 -6.89 -7.69 18.30
N ARG A 295 -5.78 -8.28 18.72
CA ARG A 295 -5.68 -9.71 19.01
C ARG A 295 -6.49 -10.08 20.23
N GLU A 296 -6.37 -9.32 21.32
CA GLU A 296 -7.15 -9.55 22.55
C GLU A 296 -8.66 -9.44 22.29
N ARG A 297 -9.09 -8.56 21.39
CA ARG A 297 -10.52 -8.43 21.01
C ARG A 297 -11.02 -9.54 20.10
N ALA A 298 -10.11 -10.26 19.43
CA ALA A 298 -10.45 -11.35 18.51
C ALA A 298 -10.52 -12.72 19.22
N GLU A 299 -9.99 -12.83 20.44
CA GLU A 299 -10.04 -13.99 21.33
C GLU A 299 -11.30 -14.02 22.22
#